data_AF-A0A2T5JT45-F1
#
_entry.id   AF-A0A2T5JT45-F1
#
_cell.length_a   1.000
_cell.length_b   1.000
_cell.length_c   1.000
_cell.angle_alpha   90.00
_cell.angle_beta   90.00
_cell.angle_gamma   90.00
#
_symmetry.space_group_name_H-M   'P 1'
#
loop_
_entity.id
_entity.type
_entity.pdbx_description
1 polymer ?
#
loop_
_entity_poly.entity_id
_entity_poly.type
_entity_poly.pdbx_seq_one_letter_code
_entity_poly.pdbx_strand_id
1 'polypeptide(L)'
;MTLAYGTTVPGGRNRGYEVRVSDPLALAAAGLHRPTRFVAQRRITVSPDNPGFAVCRNLKSPRIGRLAKSEMDRLQAVRARLHAEADIAADRRAERRREIADRRPQGARPARPFVVEIVRRRKPAAR
;
A
#
# COMPACT_ATOMS: atom_id res chain seq x y z
N MET A 1 -1.43 -12.90 2.54
CA MET A 1 -2.04 -12.38 3.79
C MET A 1 -1.71 -10.91 3.95
N THR A 2 -2.62 -10.09 4.48
CA THR A 2 -2.36 -8.67 4.78
C THR A 2 -2.19 -8.46 6.27
N LEU A 3 -1.12 -7.77 6.66
CA LEU A 3 -0.76 -7.50 8.05
C LEU A 3 -0.79 -6.00 8.32
N ALA A 4 -1.35 -5.60 9.46
CA ALA A 4 -1.26 -4.24 9.96
C ALA A 4 -0.06 -4.12 10.90
N TYR A 5 0.74 -3.05 10.73
CA TYR A 5 1.88 -2.79 11.60
C TYR A 5 1.44 -2.42 13.02
N GLY A 6 1.97 -3.13 14.02
CA GLY A 6 1.77 -2.83 15.45
C GLY A 6 2.87 -1.93 16.01
N THR A 7 2.50 -0.96 16.83
CA THR A 7 3.45 -0.10 17.56
C THR A 7 3.00 0.14 18.99
N THR A 8 3.97 0.21 19.88
CA THR A 8 3.78 0.49 21.31
C THR A 8 4.13 1.93 21.64
N VAL A 9 4.59 2.69 20.63
CA VAL A 9 4.92 4.11 20.78
C VAL A 9 3.61 4.91 20.84
N PRO A 10 3.42 5.74 21.89
CA PRO A 10 2.27 6.61 21.97
C PRO A 10 2.28 7.62 20.82
N GLY A 11 1.11 7.93 20.27
CA GLY A 11 1.01 8.89 19.18
C GLY A 11 -0.42 9.03 18.63
N GLY A 12 -0.62 10.09 17.84
CA GLY A 12 -1.90 10.40 17.20
C GLY A 12 -1.92 10.29 15.68
N ARG A 13 -0.79 9.97 15.05
CA ARG A 13 -0.74 9.78 13.59
C ARG A 13 -1.53 8.53 13.21
N ASN A 14 -2.35 8.62 12.16
CA ASN A 14 -3.26 7.58 11.67
C ASN A 14 -4.47 7.30 12.59
N ARG A 15 -4.84 8.26 13.45
CA ARG A 15 -6.12 8.24 14.18
C ARG A 15 -7.28 7.99 13.21
N GLY A 16 -8.21 7.14 13.61
CA GLY A 16 -9.34 6.71 12.77
C GLY A 16 -9.05 5.48 11.90
N TYR A 17 -7.78 5.12 11.68
CA TYR A 17 -7.38 3.91 10.95
C TYR A 17 -6.56 2.94 11.82
N GLU A 18 -6.77 3.04 13.13
CA GLU A 18 -6.02 2.29 14.13
C GLU A 18 -6.94 1.53 15.07
N VAL A 19 -6.43 0.39 15.53
CA VAL A 19 -7.03 -0.46 16.56
C VAL A 19 -6.06 -0.50 17.74
N ARG A 20 -6.53 -0.08 18.91
CA ARG A 20 -5.74 -0.11 20.14
C ARG A 20 -6.15 -1.29 20.99
N VAL A 21 -5.17 -2.07 21.44
CA VAL A 21 -5.33 -3.11 22.43
C VAL A 21 -4.59 -2.65 23.68
N SER A 22 -5.33 -2.34 24.74
CA SER A 22 -4.78 -1.83 26.00
C SER A 22 -5.42 -2.46 27.24
N ASP A 23 -6.64 -3.00 27.10
CA ASP A 23 -7.28 -3.76 28.16
C ASP A 23 -6.44 -5.01 28.51
N PRO A 24 -6.17 -5.29 29.80
CA PRO A 24 -5.32 -6.41 30.20
C PRO A 24 -5.80 -7.78 29.69
N LEU A 25 -7.12 -8.03 29.67
CA LEU A 25 -7.66 -9.31 29.19
C LEU A 25 -7.52 -9.40 27.66
N ALA A 26 -7.80 -8.31 26.94
CA ALA A 26 -7.61 -8.24 25.50
C ALA A 26 -6.13 -8.37 25.10
N LEU A 27 -5.21 -7.81 25.89
CA LEU A 27 -3.77 -7.95 25.70
C LEU A 27 -3.33 -9.41 25.84
N ALA A 28 -3.74 -10.06 26.92
CA ALA A 28 -3.43 -11.47 27.16
C ALA A 28 -3.99 -12.37 26.04
N ALA A 29 -5.25 -12.15 25.65
CA ALA A 29 -5.88 -12.88 24.54
C ALA A 29 -5.15 -12.67 23.20
N ALA A 30 -4.67 -11.46 22.95
CA ALA A 30 -3.91 -11.10 21.75
C ALA A 30 -2.45 -11.58 21.78
N GLY A 31 -1.99 -12.16 22.89
CA GLY A 31 -0.59 -12.58 23.05
C GLY A 31 0.39 -11.41 23.14
N LEU A 32 -0.08 -10.26 23.62
CA LEU A 32 0.70 -9.03 23.70
C LEU A 32 1.16 -8.78 25.13
N HIS A 33 2.43 -8.44 25.30
CA HIS A 33 3.04 -8.11 26.60
C HIS A 33 2.87 -6.64 27.00
N ARG A 34 2.39 -5.78 26.10
CA ARG A 34 2.21 -4.35 26.34
C ARG A 34 1.13 -3.75 25.44
N PRO A 35 0.50 -2.64 25.88
CA PRO A 35 -0.44 -1.88 25.05
C PRO A 35 0.10 -1.62 23.65
N THR A 36 -0.63 -2.09 22.64
CA THR A 36 -0.20 -2.05 21.24
C THR A 36 -1.28 -1.46 20.36
N ARG A 37 -0.86 -0.60 19.45
CA ARG A 37 -1.70 0.03 18.44
C ARG A 37 -1.37 -0.53 17.08
N PHE A 38 -2.34 -1.18 16.44
CA PHE A 38 -2.23 -1.66 15.08
C PHE A 38 -2.74 -0.61 14.11
N VAL A 39 -1.88 -0.20 13.17
CA VAL A 39 -2.16 0.85 12.20
C VAL A 39 -2.53 0.20 10.87
N ALA A 40 -3.82 0.00 10.60
CA ALA A 40 -4.30 -0.70 9.41
C ALA A 40 -4.03 0.07 8.10
N GLN A 41 -3.89 1.40 8.18
CA GLN A 41 -3.45 2.20 7.05
C GLN A 41 -2.01 1.88 6.63
N ARG A 42 -1.16 1.44 7.58
CA ARG A 42 0.21 0.97 7.35
C ARG A 42 0.24 -0.56 7.30
N ARG A 43 -0.31 -1.08 6.21
CA ARG A 43 -0.41 -2.53 5.97
C ARG A 43 0.58 -3.01 4.92
N ILE A 44 1.00 -4.25 5.06
CA ILE A 44 1.83 -4.96 4.08
C ILE A 44 1.12 -6.25 3.67
N THR A 45 1.30 -6.66 2.42
CA THR A 45 0.87 -7.97 1.94
C THR A 45 2.08 -8.87 1.85
N VAL A 46 2.00 -10.02 2.50
CA VAL A 46 3.07 -11.03 2.54
C VAL A 46 2.51 -12.40 2.17
N SER A 47 3.35 -13.26 1.61
CA SER A 47 3.00 -14.68 1.44
C SER A 47 2.72 -15.31 2.82
N PRO A 48 1.71 -16.20 2.97
CA PRO A 48 1.52 -16.97 4.19
C PRO A 48 2.75 -17.82 4.57
N ASP A 49 3.49 -18.29 3.56
CA ASP A 49 4.69 -19.14 3.73
C ASP A 49 5.99 -18.30 3.81
N ASN A 50 5.88 -17.00 4.13
CA ASN A 50 7.05 -16.15 4.23
C ASN A 50 7.95 -16.60 5.40
N PRO A 51 9.26 -16.84 5.18
CA PRO A 51 10.18 -17.35 6.21
C PRO A 51 10.43 -16.34 7.35
N GLY A 52 10.06 -15.07 7.18
CA GLY A 52 10.11 -14.05 8.23
C GLY A 52 9.08 -14.25 9.34
N PHE A 53 8.12 -15.17 9.17
CA PHE A 53 7.23 -15.56 10.25
C PHE A 53 7.96 -16.44 11.28
N ALA A 54 8.12 -15.93 12.49
CA ALA A 54 8.65 -16.72 13.61
C ALA A 54 7.63 -17.79 14.02
N VAL A 55 7.85 -19.03 13.60
CA VAL A 55 6.99 -20.17 13.94
C VAL A 55 7.40 -20.72 15.31
N CYS A 56 6.48 -20.66 16.28
CA CYS A 56 6.71 -21.32 17.58
C CYS A 56 6.74 -22.85 17.37
N ARG A 57 7.81 -23.52 17.84
CA ARG A 57 7.98 -24.97 17.69
C ARG A 57 6.80 -25.77 18.27
N ASN A 58 6.27 -25.33 19.41
CA ASN A 58 5.17 -26.01 20.11
C ASN A 58 3.81 -25.78 19.43
N LEU A 59 3.54 -24.56 18.98
CA LEU A 59 2.27 -24.20 18.34
C LEU A 59 2.24 -24.53 16.84
N LYS A 60 3.40 -24.82 16.23
CA LYS A 60 3.61 -24.98 14.77
C LYS A 60 2.96 -23.86 13.95
N SER A 61 2.85 -22.67 14.54
CA SER A 61 2.16 -21.53 13.96
C SER A 61 2.88 -20.23 14.37
N PRO A 62 2.90 -19.21 13.49
CA PRO A 62 3.39 -17.88 13.84
C PRO A 62 2.34 -17.02 14.55
N ARG A 63 1.18 -17.59 14.89
CA ARG A 63 0.10 -16.89 15.59
C ARG A 63 0.39 -16.87 17.09
N ILE A 64 0.47 -15.68 17.66
CA ILE A 64 0.73 -15.48 19.10
C ILE A 64 -0.53 -15.30 19.94
N GLY A 65 -1.68 -15.02 19.30
CA GLY A 65 -2.95 -14.79 19.98
C GLY A 65 -4.07 -14.39 19.03
N ARG A 66 -5.17 -13.89 19.58
CA ARG A 66 -6.34 -13.38 18.85
C ARG A 66 -6.84 -12.08 19.47
N LEU A 67 -7.21 -11.13 18.63
CA LEU A 67 -7.93 -9.94 19.08
C LEU A 67 -9.26 -10.35 19.73
N ALA A 68 -9.67 -9.65 20.79
CA ALA A 68 -11.02 -9.83 21.31
C ALA A 68 -12.05 -9.26 20.32
N LYS A 69 -13.32 -9.57 20.56
CA LYS A 69 -14.40 -9.27 19.62
C LYS A 69 -14.49 -7.77 19.29
N SER A 70 -14.41 -6.91 20.30
CA SER A 70 -14.44 -5.45 20.14
C SER A 70 -13.33 -4.93 19.23
N GLU A 71 -12.09 -5.39 19.40
CA GLU A 71 -10.96 -4.94 18.58
C GLU A 71 -11.03 -5.53 17.17
N MET A 72 -11.55 -6.75 17.03
CA MET A 72 -11.81 -7.37 15.73
C MET A 72 -12.87 -6.60 14.94
N ASP A 73 -14.00 -6.26 15.57
CA ASP A 73 -15.07 -5.48 14.94
C ASP A 73 -14.54 -4.10 14.50
N ARG A 74 -13.73 -3.46 15.35
CA ARG A 74 -13.06 -2.20 15.00
C ARG A 74 -12.10 -2.37 13.81
N LEU A 75 -11.32 -3.46 13.76
CA LEU A 75 -10.44 -3.76 12.64
C LEU A 75 -11.22 -3.94 11.34
N GLN A 76 -12.35 -4.65 11.39
CA GLN A 76 -13.23 -4.86 10.24
C GLN A 76 -13.82 -3.54 9.74
N ALA A 77 -14.29 -2.67 10.64
CA ALA A 77 -14.78 -1.34 10.29
C ALA A 77 -13.71 -0.48 9.61
N VAL A 78 -12.49 -0.46 10.17
CA VAL A 78 -11.35 0.26 9.57
C VAL A 78 -11.00 -0.32 8.20
N ARG A 79 -11.01 -1.65 8.06
CA ARG A 79 -10.75 -2.32 6.79
C ARG A 79 -11.81 -1.95 5.74
N ALA A 80 -13.09 -1.97 6.09
CA ALA A 80 -14.17 -1.57 5.19
C ALA A 80 -14.01 -0.14 4.71
N ARG A 81 -13.69 0.79 5.62
CA ARG A 81 -13.40 2.19 5.28
C ARG A 81 -12.22 2.33 4.31
N LEU A 82 -11.12 1.62 4.56
CA LEU A 82 -9.95 1.65 3.68
C LEU A 82 -10.26 1.11 2.27
N HIS A 83 -11.12 0.11 2.16
CA HIS A 83 -11.57 -0.40 0.87
C HIS A 83 -12.42 0.63 0.14
N ALA A 84 -13.45 1.17 0.80
CA ALA A 84 -14.31 2.20 0.21
C ALA A 84 -13.51 3.42 -0.29
N GLU A 85 -12.54 3.91 0.49
CA GLU A 85 -11.68 5.02 0.08
C GLU A 85 -10.77 4.66 -1.09
N ALA A 86 -10.29 3.41 -1.16
CA ALA A 86 -9.46 2.93 -2.27
C ALA A 86 -10.27 2.83 -3.56
N ASP A 87 -11.51 2.36 -3.49
CA ASP A 87 -12.43 2.24 -4.62
C ASP A 87 -12.79 3.62 -5.17
N ILE A 88 -13.19 4.55 -4.30
CA ILE A 88 -13.43 5.96 -4.68
C ILE A 88 -12.18 6.58 -5.34
N ALA A 89 -10.98 6.29 -4.82
CA ALA A 89 -9.76 6.79 -5.42
C ALA A 89 -9.46 6.13 -6.78
N ALA A 90 -9.84 4.87 -6.98
CA ALA A 90 -9.68 4.17 -8.25
C ALA A 90 -10.61 4.75 -9.32
N ASP A 91 -11.86 5.04 -8.97
CA ASP A 91 -12.84 5.67 -9.86
C ASP A 91 -12.37 7.04 -10.32
N ARG A 92 -11.97 7.90 -9.38
CA ARG A 92 -11.40 9.22 -9.71
C ARG A 92 -10.16 9.15 -10.59
N ARG A 93 -9.32 8.11 -10.43
CA ARG A 93 -8.16 7.90 -11.32
C ARG A 93 -8.61 7.46 -12.72
N ALA A 94 -9.65 6.65 -12.81
CA ALA A 94 -10.21 6.23 -14.10
C ALA A 94 -10.83 7.40 -14.86
N GLU A 95 -11.60 8.25 -14.18
CA GLU A 95 -12.17 9.49 -14.74
C GLU A 95 -11.08 10.40 -15.31
N ARG A 96 -10.07 10.73 -14.51
CA ARG A 96 -8.94 11.55 -14.98
C ARG A 96 -8.23 10.94 -16.19
N ARG A 97 -8.08 9.61 -16.24
CA ARG A 97 -7.48 8.94 -17.42
C ARG A 97 -8.35 9.09 -18.67
N ARG A 98 -9.68 9.01 -18.53
CA ARG A 98 -10.63 9.23 -19.64
C ARG A 98 -10.58 10.67 -20.12
N GLU A 99 -10.61 11.65 -19.22
CA GLU A 99 -10.48 13.07 -19.58
C GLU A 99 -9.18 13.38 -20.33
N ILE A 100 -8.05 12.79 -19.90
CA ILE A 100 -6.76 12.95 -20.59
C ILE A 100 -6.79 12.29 -21.97
N ALA A 101 -7.41 11.11 -22.09
CA ALA A 101 -7.55 10.42 -23.37
C ALA A 101 -8.43 11.22 -24.34
N ASP A 102 -9.54 11.78 -23.87
CA ASP A 102 -10.48 12.59 -24.67
C ASP A 102 -9.86 13.93 -25.11
N ARG A 103 -9.00 14.53 -24.27
CA ARG A 103 -8.25 15.75 -24.61
C ARG A 103 -7.10 15.50 -25.57
N ARG A 104 -6.75 14.24 -25.85
CA ARG A 104 -5.68 13.91 -26.80
C ARG A 104 -6.22 14.16 -28.22
N PRO A 105 -5.65 15.11 -29.00
CA PRO A 105 -6.18 15.42 -30.31
C PRO A 105 -6.14 14.17 -31.20
N GLN A 106 -7.29 13.80 -31.78
CA GLN A 106 -7.50 12.63 -32.63
C GLN A 106 -6.70 12.66 -33.96
N GLY A 107 -5.76 13.59 -34.13
CA GLY A 107 -5.06 13.84 -35.40
C GLY A 107 -3.54 13.95 -35.32
N ALA A 108 -2.91 13.78 -34.15
CA ALA A 108 -1.45 13.78 -34.06
C ALA A 108 -0.90 12.45 -34.59
N ARG A 109 -0.87 12.29 -35.93
CA ARG A 109 0.02 11.32 -36.59
C ARG A 109 1.40 11.50 -35.96
N PRO A 110 2.07 10.44 -35.49
CA PRO A 110 3.47 10.57 -35.09
C PRO A 110 4.20 11.19 -36.27
N ALA A 111 4.87 12.32 -36.04
CA ALA A 111 5.68 12.96 -37.06
C ALA A 111 6.59 11.87 -37.62
N ARG A 112 6.46 11.61 -38.94
CA ARG A 112 7.38 10.70 -39.64
C ARG A 112 8.79 11.09 -39.20
N PRO A 113 9.67 10.15 -38.82
CA PRO A 113 11.04 10.51 -38.50
C PRO A 113 11.62 11.19 -39.73
N PHE A 114 11.81 12.52 -39.66
CA PHE A 114 12.47 13.23 -40.73
C PHE A 114 13.95 12.93 -40.57
N VAL A 115 14.49 12.15 -41.50
CA VAL A 115 15.92 11.86 -41.57
C VAL A 115 16.59 13.13 -42.09
N VAL A 116 17.47 13.73 -41.29
CA VAL A 116 18.31 14.84 -41.73
C VAL A 116 19.64 14.24 -42.17
N GLU A 117 19.88 14.20 -43.49
CA GLU A 117 21.19 13.81 -44.03
C GLU A 117 22.13 15.02 -43.95
N ILE A 118 23.10 14.97 -43.03
CA ILE A 118 24.10 16.04 -42.88
C ILE A 118 25.14 15.88 -43.99
N VAL A 119 24.91 16.54 -45.13
CA VAL A 119 25.91 16.61 -46.21
C VAL A 119 27.04 17.54 -45.78
N ARG A 120 28.13 16.98 -45.25
CA ARG A 120 29.35 17.73 -44.96
C ARG A 120 30.02 18.13 -46.27
N ARG A 121 29.95 19.42 -46.64
CA ARG A 121 30.81 19.97 -47.69
C ARG A 121 32.26 19.93 -47.21
N ARG A 122 33.05 19.04 -47.82
CA ARG A 122 34.51 19.00 -47.66
C ARG A 122 35.07 20.31 -48.23
N LYS A 123 35.68 21.15 -47.39
CA LYS A 123 36.46 22.30 -47.88
C LYS A 123 37.65 21.75 -48.68
N PRO A 124 37.96 22.32 -49.86
CA PRO A 124 39.18 21.93 -50.57
C PRO A 124 40.39 22.33 -49.73
N ALA A 125 41.37 21.43 -49.66
CA ALA A 125 42.65 21.66 -49.01
C ALA A 125 43.38 22.81 -49.73
N ALA A 126 43.87 23.77 -48.97
CA ALA A 126 44.75 24.81 -49.48
C ALA A 126 46.20 24.31 -49.37
N ARG A 127 46.84 24.19 -50.55
CA ARG A 127 48.27 24.04 -50.87
C ARG A 127 48.99 22.78 -50.41
#